data_AF-A0A1W9GHC3-F1
#
_entry.id   AF-A0A1W9GHC3-F1
#
_cell.length_a   1.000
_cell.length_b   1.000
_cell.length_c   1.000
_cell.angle_alpha   90.00
_cell.angle_beta   90.00
_cell.angle_gamma   90.00
#
_symmetry.space_group_name_H-M   'P 1'
#
loop_
_entity.id
_entity.type
_entity.pdbx_description
1 polymer ?
#
loop_
_entity_poly.entity_id
_entity_poly.type
_entity_poly.pdbx_seq_one_letter_code
_entity_poly.pdbx_strand_id
1 'polypeptide(L)'
;MKIVDRYWSAICWDCQHILHFSAHDYFKWESYAIHVGSQVFYKWRRKRPTSELLDFFDILMNIEGTKVNEQVLEDPETIEWMASQPERSSRPPIFGHTKEVNLMMMQIEVQTGKQMKRPIIPGLELKLTRKIIRTKDAVARAQERNRLKKAS
;
A
#
# COMPACT_ATOMS: atom_id res chain seq x y z
N MET A 1 -12.57 -8.76 -3.83
CA MET A 1 -13.27 -7.47 -4.01
C MET A 1 -13.18 -6.57 -2.79
N LYS A 2 -13.28 -7.08 -1.54
CA LYS A 2 -13.16 -6.27 -0.31
C LYS A 2 -12.00 -5.26 -0.27
N ILE A 3 -10.83 -5.61 -0.82
CA ILE A 3 -9.66 -4.71 -0.91
C ILE A 3 -9.92 -3.51 -1.83
N VAL A 4 -10.39 -3.77 -3.06
CA VAL A 4 -10.73 -2.70 -4.01
C VAL A 4 -11.82 -1.81 -3.43
N ASP A 5 -12.84 -2.40 -2.82
CA ASP A 5 -13.95 -1.64 -2.21
C ASP A 5 -13.46 -0.78 -1.03
N ARG A 6 -12.48 -1.27 -0.25
CA ARG A 6 -11.86 -0.54 0.88
C ARG A 6 -11.07 0.69 0.40
N TYR A 7 -10.39 0.60 -0.74
CA TYR A 7 -9.55 1.68 -1.27
C TYR A 7 -10.19 2.44 -2.45
N TRP A 8 -11.47 2.20 -2.74
CA TRP A 8 -12.15 2.75 -3.92
C TRP A 8 -12.13 4.29 -3.95
N SER A 9 -12.29 4.94 -2.80
CA SER A 9 -12.20 6.39 -2.69
C SER A 9 -10.83 6.94 -3.09
N ALA A 10 -9.74 6.28 -2.69
CA ALA A 10 -8.40 6.67 -3.08
C ALA A 10 -8.14 6.41 -4.57
N ILE A 11 -8.61 5.28 -5.10
CA ILE A 11 -8.52 4.96 -6.53
C ILE A 11 -9.22 6.06 -7.35
N CYS A 12 -10.43 6.45 -6.95
CA CYS A 12 -11.16 7.54 -7.60
C CYS A 12 -10.38 8.85 -7.55
N TRP A 13 -9.77 9.18 -6.41
CA TRP A 13 -8.98 10.39 -6.23
C TRP A 13 -7.76 10.39 -7.16
N ASP A 14 -6.99 9.30 -7.19
CA ASP A 14 -5.78 9.17 -8.03
C ASP A 14 -6.13 9.23 -9.52
N CYS A 15 -7.20 8.55 -9.94
CA CYS A 15 -7.67 8.64 -11.32
C CYS A 15 -8.01 10.09 -11.70
N GLN A 16 -8.67 10.84 -10.82
CA GLN A 16 -9.07 12.22 -11.10
C GLN A 16 -7.89 13.20 -11.09
N HIS A 17 -6.98 13.08 -10.12
CA HIS A 17 -5.96 14.10 -9.84
C HIS A 17 -4.59 13.81 -10.46
N ILE A 18 -4.24 12.52 -10.66
CA ILE A 18 -2.96 12.12 -11.25
C ILE A 18 -3.14 11.78 -12.73
N LEU A 19 -4.22 11.08 -13.06
CA LEU A 19 -4.41 10.50 -14.40
C LEU A 19 -5.46 11.25 -15.24
N HIS A 20 -6.12 12.25 -14.63
CA HIS A 20 -7.10 13.12 -15.27
C HIS A 20 -8.26 12.40 -15.97
N PHE A 21 -8.74 11.29 -15.38
CA PHE A 21 -9.95 10.60 -15.84
C PHE A 21 -10.83 10.11 -14.69
N SER A 22 -12.10 9.85 -15.00
CA SER A 22 -13.08 9.32 -14.04
C SER A 22 -12.96 7.80 -13.92
N ALA A 23 -12.59 7.31 -12.72
CA ALA A 23 -12.55 5.87 -12.43
C ALA A 23 -13.91 5.19 -12.64
N HIS A 24 -15.00 5.90 -12.35
CA HIS A 24 -16.36 5.41 -12.53
C HIS A 24 -16.69 5.15 -14.00
N ASP A 25 -16.28 6.05 -14.90
CA ASP A 25 -16.51 5.89 -16.33
C ASP A 25 -15.58 4.85 -16.95
N TYR A 26 -14.37 4.76 -16.41
CA TYR A 26 -13.35 3.81 -16.87
C TYR A 26 -13.74 2.36 -16.54
N PHE A 27 -14.24 2.10 -15.33
CA PHE A 27 -14.60 0.75 -14.85
C PHE A 27 -16.10 0.44 -14.88
N LYS A 28 -16.88 1.22 -15.66
CA LYS A 28 -18.33 1.13 -15.76
C LYS A 28 -18.85 -0.27 -16.14
N TRP A 29 -20.04 -0.61 -15.66
CA TRP A 29 -20.81 -1.76 -16.13
C TRP A 29 -21.60 -1.42 -17.40
N GLU A 30 -21.53 -2.31 -18.39
CA GLU A 30 -22.28 -2.22 -19.64
C GLU A 30 -23.27 -3.39 -19.75
N SER A 31 -24.50 -3.06 -20.15
CA SER A 31 -25.51 -4.06 -20.51
C SER A 31 -25.27 -4.52 -21.94
N TYR A 32 -25.32 -5.83 -22.17
CA TYR A 32 -25.29 -6.41 -23.51
C TYR A 32 -26.48 -7.36 -23.70
N ALA A 33 -26.98 -7.40 -24.93
CA ALA A 33 -28.10 -8.24 -25.32
C ALA A 33 -27.59 -9.61 -25.76
N ILE A 34 -28.10 -10.66 -25.13
CA ILE A 34 -27.92 -12.05 -25.55
C ILE A 34 -29.20 -12.50 -26.22
N HIS A 35 -29.06 -13.00 -27.44
CA HIS A 35 -30.17 -13.53 -28.21
C HIS A 35 -30.17 -15.04 -28.06
N VAL A 36 -31.26 -15.59 -27.53
CA VAL A 36 -31.49 -17.03 -27.44
C VAL A 36 -32.79 -17.33 -28.18
N GLY A 37 -32.67 -17.72 -29.45
CA GLY A 37 -33.82 -17.81 -30.36
C GLY A 37 -34.43 -16.43 -30.62
N SER A 38 -35.74 -16.31 -30.39
CA SER A 38 -36.51 -15.06 -30.55
C SER A 38 -36.56 -14.19 -29.28
N GLN A 39 -35.97 -14.64 -28.16
CA GLN A 39 -35.95 -13.88 -26.91
C GLN A 39 -34.62 -13.14 -26.72
N VAL A 40 -34.72 -11.89 -26.27
CA VAL A 40 -33.59 -11.03 -25.93
C VAL A 40 -33.45 -10.95 -24.42
N PHE A 41 -32.29 -11.36 -23.90
CA PHE A 41 -31.93 -11.26 -22.50
C PHE A 41 -30.84 -10.22 -22.32
N TYR A 42 -31.04 -9.28 -21.39
CA TYR A 42 -30.00 -8.33 -21.02
C TYR A 42 -29.15 -8.92 -19.92
N LYS A 43 -27.83 -9.00 -20.15
CA LYS A 43 -26.85 -9.32 -19.11
C LYS A 43 -25.94 -8.12 -18.88
N TRP A 44 -25.46 -7.99 -17.66
CA TRP A 44 -24.49 -6.98 -17.28
C TRP A 44 -23.08 -7.59 -17.31
N ARG A 45 -22.14 -6.86 -17.91
CA ARG A 45 -20.71 -7.15 -17.80
C ARG A 45 -19.95 -5.87 -17.51
N ARG A 46 -18.74 -5.99 -16.97
CA ARG A 46 -17.84 -4.83 -16.86
C ARG A 46 -17.32 -4.48 -18.24
N LYS A 47 -17.19 -3.17 -18.53
CA LYS A 47 -16.59 -2.65 -19.76
C LYS A 47 -15.13 -3.10 -19.93
N ARG A 48 -14.43 -3.31 -18.81
CA ARG A 48 -13.06 -3.82 -18.73
C ARG A 48 -12.98 -5.05 -17.81
N PRO A 49 -12.08 -6.00 -18.09
CA PRO A 49 -11.87 -7.16 -17.23
C PRO A 49 -11.39 -6.74 -15.84
N THR A 50 -11.72 -7.55 -14.83
CA THR A 50 -11.32 -7.27 -13.45
C THR A 50 -9.81 -7.37 -13.23
N SER A 51 -9.10 -8.17 -14.03
CA SER A 51 -7.63 -8.26 -13.98
C SER A 51 -6.97 -6.90 -14.24
N GLU A 52 -7.44 -6.17 -15.26
CA GLU A 52 -6.92 -4.85 -15.61
C GLU A 52 -7.09 -3.84 -14.45
N LEU A 53 -8.21 -3.92 -13.71
CA LEU A 53 -8.40 -3.11 -12.50
C LEU A 53 -7.39 -3.47 -11.40
N LEU A 54 -7.10 -4.77 -11.22
CA LEU A 54 -6.17 -5.22 -10.18
C LEU A 54 -4.73 -4.82 -10.53
N ASP A 55 -4.33 -4.99 -11.80
CA ASP A 55 -3.02 -4.54 -12.27
C ASP A 55 -2.86 -3.02 -12.10
N PHE A 56 -3.93 -2.26 -12.35
CA PHE A 56 -3.95 -0.82 -12.14
C PHE A 56 -3.79 -0.43 -10.67
N PHE A 57 -4.50 -1.14 -9.80
CA PHE A 57 -4.39 -0.96 -8.36
C PHE A 57 -2.98 -1.31 -7.86
N ASP A 58 -2.39 -2.39 -8.36
CA ASP A 58 -1.01 -2.77 -8.06
C ASP A 58 -0.02 -1.68 -8.50
N ILE A 59 -0.21 -1.07 -9.67
CA ILE A 59 0.63 0.05 -10.11
C ILE A 59 0.49 1.25 -9.16
N LEU A 60 -0.74 1.67 -8.85
CA LEU A 60 -1.00 2.82 -7.97
C LEU A 60 -0.44 2.60 -6.55
N MET A 61 -0.57 1.39 -6.01
CA MET A 61 0.01 1.04 -4.71
C MET A 61 1.54 1.15 -4.67
N ASN A 62 2.21 0.99 -5.81
CA ASN A 62 3.68 1.01 -5.89
C ASN A 62 4.24 2.40 -6.24
N ILE A 63 3.40 3.36 -6.62
CA ILE A 63 3.79 4.74 -6.87
C ILE A 63 3.66 5.52 -5.57
N GLU A 64 4.75 6.15 -5.14
CA GLU A 64 4.76 7.01 -3.97
C GLU A 64 3.97 8.30 -4.23
N GLY A 65 3.23 8.76 -3.21
CA GLY A 65 2.45 10.00 -3.27
C GLY A 65 1.08 9.84 -3.92
N THR A 66 0.72 8.63 -4.36
CA THR A 66 -0.66 8.30 -4.69
C THR A 66 -1.48 8.19 -3.40
N LYS A 67 -2.76 8.57 -3.48
CA LYS A 67 -3.68 8.43 -2.37
C LYS A 67 -3.91 6.96 -2.03
N VAL A 68 -3.84 6.07 -3.01
CA VAL A 68 -3.91 4.62 -2.82
C VAL A 68 -2.73 4.12 -2.00
N ASN A 69 -1.51 4.55 -2.31
CA ASN A 69 -0.34 4.20 -1.51
C ASN A 69 -0.53 4.69 -0.07
N GLU A 70 -0.81 5.97 0.15
CA GLU A 70 -1.02 6.55 1.50
C GLU A 70 -2.07 5.77 2.31
N GLN A 71 -3.25 5.51 1.71
CA GLN A 71 -4.33 4.84 2.42
C GLN A 71 -4.00 3.39 2.76
N VAL A 72 -3.20 2.71 1.93
CA VAL A 72 -2.69 1.37 2.23
C VAL A 72 -1.64 1.40 3.35
N LEU A 73 -0.80 2.45 3.40
CA LEU A 73 0.22 2.61 4.44
C LEU A 73 -0.37 2.90 5.81
N GLU A 74 -1.48 3.64 5.84
CA GLU A 74 -2.19 4.01 7.05
C GLU A 74 -3.19 2.94 7.52
N ASP A 75 -3.45 1.91 6.71
CA ASP A 75 -4.38 0.83 7.06
C ASP A 75 -3.83 -0.01 8.24
N PRO A 76 -4.54 -0.06 9.38
CA PRO A 76 -4.11 -0.85 10.54
C PRO A 76 -3.82 -2.32 10.22
N GLU A 77 -4.62 -2.94 9.35
CA GLU A 77 -4.46 -4.35 8.99
C GLU A 77 -3.16 -4.58 8.20
N THR A 78 -2.86 -3.66 7.28
CA THR A 78 -1.61 -3.65 6.51
C THR A 78 -0.42 -3.41 7.43
N ILE A 79 -0.50 -2.43 8.33
CA ILE A 79 0.57 -2.10 9.28
C ILE A 79 0.91 -3.29 10.18
N GLU A 80 -0.11 -3.96 10.74
CA GLU A 80 0.08 -5.14 11.59
C GLU A 80 0.68 -6.31 10.82
N TRP A 81 0.15 -6.57 9.62
CA TRP A 81 0.69 -7.58 8.73
C TRP A 81 2.16 -7.31 8.42
N MET A 82 2.52 -6.09 8.04
CA MET A 82 3.89 -5.68 7.76
C MET A 82 4.82 -5.85 8.96
N ALA A 83 4.37 -5.46 10.15
CA ALA A 83 5.15 -5.58 11.38
C ALA A 83 5.41 -7.04 11.77
N SER A 84 4.55 -7.96 11.33
CA SER A 84 4.66 -9.40 11.59
C SER A 84 5.65 -10.12 10.66
N GLN A 85 5.96 -9.57 9.48
CA GLN A 85 6.84 -10.20 8.50
C GLN A 85 8.32 -10.19 8.93
N PRO A 86 9.10 -11.24 8.57
CA PRO A 86 10.55 -11.26 8.77
C PRO A 86 11.23 -10.13 7.98
N GLU A 87 12.36 -9.66 8.48
CA GLU A 87 13.13 -8.58 7.85
C GLU A 87 13.68 -9.07 6.51
N ARG A 88 13.07 -8.63 5.41
CA ARG A 88 13.60 -8.89 4.07
C ARG A 88 14.72 -7.89 3.80
N SER A 89 15.80 -8.34 3.19
CA SER A 89 16.90 -7.47 2.73
C SER A 89 16.43 -6.50 1.63
N SER A 90 15.37 -6.85 0.91
CA SER A 90 14.70 -6.02 -0.08
C SER A 90 13.48 -5.32 0.53
N ARG A 91 13.25 -4.05 0.15
CA ARG A 91 11.99 -3.36 0.44
C ARG A 91 10.81 -4.21 -0.07
N PRO A 92 9.69 -4.31 0.67
CA PRO A 92 8.55 -5.08 0.18
C PRO A 92 8.04 -4.48 -1.14
N PRO A 93 7.41 -5.27 -2.03
CA PRO A 93 7.00 -4.83 -3.37
C PRO A 93 6.18 -3.54 -3.34
N ILE A 94 5.20 -3.45 -2.41
CA ILE A 94 4.37 -2.27 -2.08
C ILE A 94 5.16 -0.99 -1.69
N PHE A 95 6.48 -1.08 -1.51
CA PHE A 95 7.40 0.01 -1.18
C PHE A 95 8.62 0.04 -2.10
N GLY A 96 8.59 -0.77 -3.15
CA GLY A 96 9.60 -0.77 -4.17
C GLY A 96 9.37 0.47 -5.00
N HIS A 97 10.06 1.57 -4.68
CA HIS A 97 10.33 2.56 -5.72
C HIS A 97 10.93 1.76 -6.86
N THR A 98 10.21 1.68 -7.96
CA THR A 98 10.73 1.04 -9.15
C THR A 98 12.03 1.77 -9.50
N LYS A 99 12.97 1.08 -10.14
CA LYS A 99 14.27 1.67 -10.49
C LYS A 99 14.07 2.97 -11.26
N GLU A 100 13.02 3.01 -12.05
CA GLU A 100 12.54 4.12 -12.86
C GLU A 100 12.07 5.31 -12.00
N VAL A 101 11.29 5.07 -10.94
CA VAL A 101 10.81 6.13 -10.03
C VAL A 101 11.94 6.70 -9.18
N ASN A 102 12.87 5.86 -8.71
CA ASN A 102 14.08 6.34 -8.04
C ASN A 102 14.94 7.20 -8.96
N LEU A 103 15.09 6.81 -10.23
CA LEU A 103 15.82 7.58 -11.23
C LEU A 103 15.14 8.93 -11.51
N MET A 104 13.80 8.95 -11.60
CA MET A 104 13.04 10.19 -11.75
C MET A 104 13.20 11.10 -10.52
N MET A 105 13.09 10.57 -9.30
CA MET A 105 13.31 11.35 -8.09
C MET A 105 14.73 11.91 -8.03
N MET A 106 15.74 11.10 -8.33
CA MET A 106 17.13 11.58 -8.41
C MET A 106 17.29 12.68 -9.46
N GLN A 107 16.64 12.56 -10.61
CA GLN A 107 16.70 13.58 -11.65
C GLN A 107 16.02 14.89 -11.22
N ILE A 108 14.90 14.81 -10.51
CA ILE A 108 14.22 15.98 -9.91
C ILE A 108 15.09 16.61 -8.83
N GLU A 109 15.71 15.82 -7.95
CA GLU A 109 16.64 16.31 -6.92
C GLU A 109 17.83 17.03 -7.55
N VAL A 110 18.40 16.49 -8.64
CA VAL A 110 19.51 17.10 -9.39
C VAL A 110 19.08 18.42 -10.04
N GLN A 111 17.88 18.47 -10.64
CA GLN A 111 17.39 19.66 -11.32
C GLN A 111 16.94 20.77 -10.37
N THR A 112 16.35 20.41 -9.23
CA THR A 112 15.75 21.37 -8.29
C THR A 112 16.67 21.71 -7.12
N GLY A 113 17.72 20.93 -6.88
CA GLY A 113 18.61 21.04 -5.72
C GLY A 113 17.93 20.72 -4.38
N LYS A 114 16.67 20.28 -4.40
CA LYS A 114 15.89 19.97 -3.19
C LYS A 114 15.85 18.45 -3.02
N GLN A 115 16.31 18.00 -1.86
CA GLN A 115 16.23 16.58 -1.50
C GLN A 115 14.76 16.19 -1.30
N MET A 116 14.35 15.14 -2.01
CA MET A 116 13.01 14.56 -1.86
C MET A 116 12.99 13.74 -0.57
N LYS A 117 12.08 14.07 0.34
CA LYS A 117 11.92 13.32 1.58
C LYS A 117 11.38 11.94 1.24
N ARG A 118 12.13 10.90 1.61
CA ARG A 118 11.68 9.52 1.48
C ARG A 118 10.55 9.25 2.47
N PRO A 119 9.54 8.46 2.09
CA PRO A 119 8.40 8.18 2.95
C PRO A 119 8.85 7.22 4.05
N ILE A 120 8.47 7.51 5.28
CA ILE A 120 8.72 6.63 6.42
C ILE A 120 7.58 5.62 6.46
N ILE A 121 7.93 4.33 6.55
CA ILE A 121 6.97 3.23 6.52
C ILE A 121 6.42 2.98 7.93
N PRO A 122 5.10 3.16 8.20
CA PRO A 122 4.54 3.04 9.55
C PRO A 122 4.77 1.66 10.20
N GLY A 123 4.70 0.57 9.42
CA GLY A 123 4.99 -0.79 9.92
C GLY A 123 6.44 -0.97 10.39
N LEU A 124 7.40 -0.23 9.80
CA LEU A 124 8.81 -0.28 10.20
C LEU A 124 9.02 0.43 11.55
N GLU A 125 8.37 1.58 11.75
CA GLU A 125 8.38 2.29 13.03
C GLU A 125 7.75 1.47 14.16
N LEU A 126 6.61 0.82 13.89
CA LEU A 126 5.94 -0.04 14.88
C LEU A 126 6.84 -1.22 15.28
N LYS A 127 7.54 -1.83 14.31
CA LYS A 127 8.48 -2.93 14.55
C LYS A 127 9.70 -2.47 15.35
N LEU A 128 10.27 -1.31 15.02
CA LEU A 128 11.37 -0.70 15.78
C LEU A 128 10.95 -0.43 17.23
N THR A 129 9.76 0.15 17.42
CA THR A 129 9.18 0.44 18.73
C THR A 129 9.02 -0.83 19.55
N ARG A 130 8.44 -1.90 18.97
CA ARG A 130 8.31 -3.22 19.61
C ARG A 130 9.67 -3.81 20.00
N LYS A 131 10.70 -3.65 19.16
CA LYS A 131 12.07 -4.10 19.45
C LYS A 131 12.66 -3.34 20.63
N ILE A 132 12.51 -2.01 20.66
CA ILE A 132 13.00 -1.16 21.76
C ILE A 132 12.34 -1.57 23.09
N ILE A 133 11.02 -1.78 23.10
CA ILE A 133 10.28 -2.21 24.30
C ILE A 133 10.82 -3.56 24.79
N ARG A 134 10.95 -4.56 23.91
CA ARG A 134 11.50 -5.88 24.28
C ARG A 134 12.90 -5.79 24.89
N THR A 135 13.77 -4.94 24.35
CA THR A 135 15.13 -4.73 24.87
C THR A 135 15.07 -4.08 26.25
N LYS A 136 14.24 -3.03 26.43
CA LYS A 136 14.05 -2.37 27.74
C LYS A 136 13.54 -3.36 28.79
N ASP A 137 12.56 -4.19 28.45
CA ASP A 137 12.02 -5.22 29.34
C ASP A 137 13.07 -6.28 29.70
N ALA A 138 13.90 -6.69 28.73
CA ALA A 138 14.98 -7.64 28.96
C ALA A 138 16.04 -7.06 29.91
N VAL A 139 16.43 -5.80 29.73
CA VAL A 139 17.35 -5.09 30.62
C VAL A 139 16.76 -4.96 32.03
N ALA A 140 15.49 -4.55 32.15
CA ALA A 140 14.80 -4.45 33.44
C ALA A 140 14.78 -5.80 34.17
N ARG A 141 14.43 -6.90 33.48
CA ARG A 141 14.47 -8.25 34.05
C ARG A 141 15.87 -8.68 34.47
N ALA A 142 16.91 -8.32 33.71
CA ALA A 142 18.29 -8.62 34.06
C ALA A 142 18.77 -7.84 35.29
N GLN A 143 18.41 -6.57 35.40
CA GLN A 143 18.70 -5.73 36.56
C GLN A 143 18.01 -6.27 37.82
N GLU A 144 16.75 -6.69 37.71
CA GLU A 144 16.01 -7.26 38.84
C GLU A 144 16.64 -8.56 39.35
N ARG A 145 17.02 -9.47 38.43
CA ARG A 145 17.76 -10.70 38.81
C ARG A 145 19.07 -10.39 39.52
N ASN A 146 19.80 -9.36 39.09
CA ASN A 146 21.06 -8.97 39.73
C ASN A 146 20.85 -8.35 41.11
N ARG A 147 19.75 -7.63 41.33
CA ARG A 147 19.38 -7.11 42.67
C ARG A 147 19.05 -8.25 43.63
N LEU A 148 18.24 -9.21 43.20
CA LEU A 148 17.88 -10.39 43.99
C LEU A 148 19.11 -11.23 44.35
N LYS A 149 20.07 -11.40 43.42
CA LYS A 149 21.34 -12.08 43.69
C LYS A 149 22.26 -11.37 44.69
N LYS A 150 22.19 -10.04 44.79
CA LYS A 150 22.98 -9.26 45.76
C LYS A 150 22.36 -9.22 47.15
N ALA A 151 21.06 -9.53 47.27
CA ALA A 151 20.32 -9.54 48.52
C ALA A 151 20.28 -10.92 49.20
N SER A 152 20.80 -11.96 48.53
CA SER A 152 20.95 -13.33 49.05
C SER A 152 22.41 -13.63 49.36
#